data_AF-A0A5S4FGS0-F1
#
_entry.id   AF-A0A5S4FGS0-F1
#
_cell.length_a   1.000
_cell.length_b   1.000
_cell.length_c   1.000
_cell.angle_alpha   90.00
_cell.angle_beta   90.00
_cell.angle_gamma   90.00
#
_symmetry.space_group_name_H-M   'P 1'
#
loop_
_entity.id
_entity.type
_entity.pdbx_description
1 polymer ?
#
loop_
_entity_poly.entity_id
_entity_poly.type
_entity_poly.pdbx_seq_one_letter_code
_entity_poly.pdbx_strand_id
1 'polypeptide(L)'
;MLDAIPVVGGDYTSWTVGYDPDNLLRLYARRPKQVSPPHDMPAIQRETWDGYAAANERAWYVEHQHSLSAAEIVARRGADEV
;
A
#
# COMPACT_ATOMS: atom_id res chain seq x y z
N MET A 1 -9.86 -14.83 -6.45
CA MET A 1 -9.09 -13.57 -6.38
C MET A 1 -7.88 -13.76 -7.25
N LEU A 2 -7.70 -12.97 -8.31
CA LEU A 2 -6.40 -12.86 -8.98
C LEU A 2 -5.35 -12.52 -7.91
N ASP A 3 -4.25 -13.25 -7.88
CA ASP A 3 -3.20 -13.20 -6.87
C ASP A 3 -2.65 -11.77 -6.72
N ALA A 4 -3.22 -11.03 -5.78
CA ALA A 4 -2.80 -9.68 -5.50
C ALA A 4 -1.51 -9.77 -4.66
N ILE A 5 -0.36 -9.57 -5.30
CA ILE A 5 0.94 -9.49 -4.63
C ILE A 5 1.18 -8.01 -4.28
N PRO A 6 1.42 -7.67 -3.00
CA PRO A 6 1.73 -6.29 -2.62
C PRO A 6 3.15 -5.93 -3.10
N VAL A 7 3.31 -4.71 -3.59
CA VAL A 7 4.56 -4.16 -4.15
C VAL A 7 4.84 -2.77 -3.59
N VAL A 8 6.12 -2.42 -3.46
CA VAL A 8 6.53 -1.04 -3.15
C VAL A 8 6.10 -0.14 -4.30
N GLY A 9 5.51 1.02 -3.97
CA GLY A 9 4.96 1.95 -4.98
C GLY A 9 3.51 1.66 -5.44
N GLY A 10 2.82 0.70 -4.82
CA GLY A 10 1.38 0.51 -5.04
C GLY A 10 0.50 1.61 -4.42
N ASP A 11 -0.79 1.60 -4.75
CA ASP A 11 -1.73 2.69 -4.39
C ASP A 11 -2.75 2.32 -3.33
N TYR A 12 -2.98 1.04 -3.07
CA TYR A 12 -4.11 0.59 -2.28
C TYR A 12 -3.66 -0.32 -1.15
N THR A 13 -4.27 -0.22 0.01
CA THR A 13 -4.25 -1.32 0.98
C THR A 13 -5.55 -2.09 0.82
N SER A 14 -5.45 -3.42 0.83
CA SER A 14 -6.61 -4.29 0.97
C SER A 14 -6.50 -4.95 2.34
N TRP A 15 -7.54 -4.79 3.13
CA TRP A 15 -7.70 -5.52 4.39
C TRP A 15 -8.61 -6.69 4.08
N THR A 16 -8.21 -7.90 4.49
CA THR A 16 -9.19 -8.98 4.61
C THR A 16 -10.27 -8.46 5.54
N VAL A 17 -11.53 -8.53 5.12
CA VAL A 17 -12.67 -8.20 5.99
C VAL A 17 -12.73 -9.29 7.05
N GLY A 18 -11.90 -9.16 8.09
CA GLY A 18 -12.05 -9.91 9.30
C GLY A 18 -13.34 -9.42 9.96
N TYR A 19 -14.28 -10.35 10.14
CA TYR A 19 -15.51 -10.31 10.95
C TYR A 19 -16.87 -10.24 10.25
N ASP A 20 -16.97 -9.97 8.94
CA ASP A 20 -18.28 -9.98 8.26
C ASP A 20 -18.23 -10.79 6.95
N PRO A 21 -18.72 -12.04 6.95
CA PRO A 21 -18.72 -12.90 5.77
C PRO A 21 -19.69 -12.41 4.67
N ASP A 22 -20.63 -11.52 4.98
CA ASP A 22 -21.57 -10.94 4.01
C ASP A 22 -21.05 -9.63 3.38
N ASN A 23 -19.96 -9.08 3.92
CA ASN A 23 -19.32 -7.88 3.42
C ASN A 23 -18.25 -8.24 2.36
N LEU A 24 -18.72 -8.56 1.16
CA LEU A 24 -17.90 -8.88 -0.02
C LEU A 24 -17.15 -7.68 -0.61
N LEU A 25 -17.38 -6.47 -0.09
CA LEU A 25 -16.65 -5.29 -0.49
C LEU A 25 -15.29 -5.31 0.21
N ARG A 26 -14.26 -5.78 -0.50
CA ARG A 26 -12.88 -5.44 -0.16
C ARG A 26 -12.84 -3.92 0.04
N LEU A 27 -12.65 -3.48 1.28
CA LEU A 27 -12.44 -2.09 1.59
C LEU A 27 -11.05 -1.72 1.09
N TYR A 28 -11.00 -1.11 -0.09
CA TYR A 28 -9.79 -0.54 -0.65
C TYR A 28 -9.64 0.87 -0.10
N ALA A 29 -8.59 1.11 0.68
CA ALA A 29 -8.18 2.46 1.04
C ALA A 29 -7.00 2.87 0.16
N ARG A 30 -7.02 4.09 -0.36
CA ARG A 30 -5.85 4.66 -1.05
C ARG A 30 -4.70 4.82 -0.06
N ARG A 31 -3.47 4.68 -0.56
CA ARG A 31 -2.23 4.93 0.15
C ARG A 31 -2.30 6.34 0.73
N PRO A 32 -2.19 6.49 2.05
CA PRO A 32 -2.14 7.80 2.67
C PRO A 32 -0.82 8.47 2.32
N LYS A 33 -0.82 9.81 2.26
CA LYS A 33 0.39 10.59 1.98
C LYS A 33 1.47 10.41 3.06
N GLN A 34 1.06 10.13 4.29
CA GLN A 34 1.91 9.87 5.44
C GLN A 34 1.32 8.73 6.27
N VAL A 35 2.18 8.01 7.00
CA VAL A 35 1.78 7.03 8.00
C VAL A 35 2.22 7.44 9.39
N SER A 36 1.39 7.17 10.39
CA SER A 36 1.75 7.34 11.80
C SER A 36 2.88 6.37 12.19
N PRO A 37 3.72 6.74 13.17
CA PRO A 37 4.72 5.84 13.71
C PRO A 37 4.08 4.58 14.31
N PRO A 38 4.78 3.43 14.32
CA PRO A 38 4.34 2.23 15.02
C PRO A 38 4.00 2.53 16.48
N HIS A 39 2.95 1.89 16.99
CA HIS A 39 2.48 2.11 18.35
C HIS A 39 3.59 1.82 19.39
N ASP A 40 4.39 0.79 19.15
CA ASP A 40 5.48 0.31 19.99
C ASP A 40 6.81 1.07 19.80
N MET A 41 6.85 2.08 18.93
CA MET A 41 8.06 2.85 18.68
C MET A 41 8.50 3.64 19.93
N PRO A 42 9.80 3.57 20.33
CA PRO A 42 10.36 4.37 21.41
C PRO A 42 10.20 5.87 21.17
N ALA A 43 10.01 6.66 22.24
CA ALA A 43 9.75 8.10 22.15
C ALA A 43 10.85 8.86 21.37
N ILE A 44 12.13 8.53 21.61
CA ILE A 44 13.28 9.15 20.94
C ILE A 44 13.24 8.94 19.42
N GLN A 45 12.77 7.77 18.97
CA GLN A 45 12.67 7.47 17.53
C GLN A 45 11.46 8.11 16.87
N ARG A 46 10.38 8.38 17.64
CA ARG A 46 9.20 9.08 17.11
C ARG A 46 9.52 10.52 16.70
N GLU A 47 10.45 11.18 17.39
CA GLU A 47 10.86 12.55 17.06
C GLU A 47 11.48 12.65 15.66
N THR A 48 12.14 11.57 15.21
CA THR A 48 12.78 11.47 13.90
C THR A 48 11.96 10.69 12.89
N TRP A 49 10.69 10.38 13.17
CA TRP A 49 9.86 9.58 12.29
C TRP A 49 9.46 10.35 11.04
N ASP A 50 9.93 9.87 9.88
CA ASP A 50 9.47 10.37 8.59
C ASP A 50 8.30 9.51 8.07
N GLY A 51 7.08 9.98 8.35
CA GLY A 51 5.86 9.34 7.89
C GLY A 51 5.68 9.33 6.38
N TYR A 52 6.34 10.22 5.62
CA TYR A 52 6.30 10.23 4.16
C TYR A 52 7.19 9.13 3.58
N ALA A 53 8.44 9.06 4.03
CA ALA A 53 9.36 8.00 3.61
C ALA A 53 8.77 6.62 3.95
N ALA A 54 8.26 6.45 5.17
CA ALA A 54 7.65 5.21 5.60
C ALA A 54 6.38 4.83 4.81
N ALA A 55 5.61 5.80 4.31
CA ALA A 55 4.46 5.53 3.44
C ALA A 55 4.90 5.00 2.06
N ASN A 56 6.03 5.51 1.53
CA ASN A 56 6.58 5.11 0.23
C ASN A 56 7.27 3.75 0.27
N GLU A 57 7.92 3.41 1.39
CA GLU A 57 8.65 2.13 1.57
C GLU A 57 7.71 0.94 1.85
N ARG A 58 6.49 1.20 2.33
CA ARG A 58 5.51 0.13 2.57
C ARG A 58 5.08 -0.55 1.27
N ALA A 59 4.82 -1.85 1.35
CA ALA A 59 4.21 -2.59 0.27
C ALA A 59 2.70 -2.32 0.21
N TRP A 60 2.21 -1.97 -0.97
CA TRP A 60 0.81 -1.67 -1.26
C TRP A 60 0.35 -2.51 -2.46
N TYR A 61 -0.95 -2.65 -2.65
CA TYR A 61 -1.54 -3.29 -3.81
C TYR A 61 -1.72 -2.29 -4.96
N VAL A 62 -1.72 -2.80 -6.18
CA VAL A 62 -2.08 -2.06 -7.39
C VAL A 62 -3.40 -2.55 -7.96
N GLU A 63 -4.06 -1.69 -8.72
CA GLU A 63 -5.21 -2.11 -9.52
C GLU A 63 -4.75 -3.11 -10.59
N HIS A 64 -5.45 -4.23 -10.69
CA HIS A 64 -5.10 -5.28 -11.62
C HIS A 64 -5.28 -4.79 -13.07
N GLN A 65 -4.22 -4.90 -13.87
CA GLN A 65 -4.26 -4.69 -15.31
C GLN A 65 -4.00 -6.02 -16.01
N HIS A 66 -4.89 -6.40 -16.92
CA HIS A 66 -4.78 -7.67 -17.64
C HIS A 66 -3.43 -7.74 -18.37
N SER A 67 -2.79 -8.91 -18.32
CA SER A 67 -1.47 -9.18 -18.92
C SER A 67 -0.27 -8.47 -18.29
N LEU A 68 -0.42 -7.81 -17.13
CA LEU A 68 0.68 -7.14 -16.44
C LEU A 68 0.83 -7.64 -15.00
N SER A 69 2.07 -7.84 -14.57
CA SER A 69 2.39 -8.06 -13.17
C SER A 69 2.33 -6.76 -12.37
N ALA A 70 2.19 -6.86 -11.04
CA ALA A 70 2.16 -5.71 -10.16
C ALA A 70 3.43 -4.85 -10.25
N ALA A 71 4.60 -5.48 -10.45
CA ALA A 71 5.87 -4.78 -10.62
C ALA A 71 5.93 -3.98 -11.94
N GLU A 72 5.42 -4.56 -13.04
CA GLU A 72 5.36 -3.87 -14.34
C GLU A 72 4.42 -2.66 -14.31
N ILE A 73 3.30 -2.76 -13.58
CA ILE A 73 2.36 -1.64 -13.40
C ILE A 73 3.05 -0.46 -12.69
N VAL A 74 3.82 -0.73 -11.63
CA VAL A 74 4.58 0.31 -10.91
C VAL A 74 5.67 0.91 -11.81
N ALA A 75 6.43 0.07 -12.51
CA ALA A 75 7.53 0.52 -13.37
C ALA A 75 7.06 1.45 -14.50
N ARG A 76 5.90 1.19 -15.11
CA ARG A 76 5.35 2.03 -16.18
C ARG A 76 4.99 3.43 -15.70
N ARG A 77 4.39 3.55 -14.51
CA ARG A 77 4.02 4.85 -13.94
C ARG A 77 5.23 5.73 -13.67
N GLY A 78 6.30 5.13 -13.13
CA GLY A 78 7.56 5.84 -12.91
C GLY A 78 8.23 6.32 -14.22
N ALA A 79 7.87 5.75 -15.37
CA ALA A 79 8.34 6.18 -16.69
C ALA A 79 7.46 7.30 -17.29
N ASP A 80 6.16 7.35 -16.96
CA ASP A 80 5.23 8.37 -17.44
C ASP A 80 5.33 9.70 -16.64
N GLU A 81 5.96 9.68 -15.46
CA GLU A 81 6.17 10.87 -14.61
C GLU A 81 7.49 11.64 -14.90
N VAL A 82 8.24 11.27 -15.96
CA VAL A 82 9.51 11.90 -16.39
C VAL A 82 9.33 12.76 -17.65
#